data_AF-A0A2G5B7D3-F1
#
_entry.id   AF-A0A2G5B7D3-F1
#
_cell.length_a   1.000
_cell.length_b   1.000
_cell.length_c   1.000
_cell.angle_alpha   90.00
_cell.angle_beta   90.00
_cell.angle_gamma   90.00
#
_symmetry.space_group_name_H-M   'P 1'
#
loop_
_entity.id
_entity.type
_entity.pdbx_description
1 polymer ?
#
loop_
_entity_poly.entity_id
_entity_poly.type
_entity_poly.pdbx_seq_one_letter_code
_entity_poly.pdbx_strand_id
1 'polypeptide(L)'
;IETSLVLVSEEQQIWFRKREEFDLVVYVSQSMHSFSDAGSQERSALENLNSSIYHYEYEKPLKHPPLFLIGGFDAWKREVG
;
A
#
# COMPACT_ATOMS: atom_id res chain seq x y z
N ILE A 1 -7.58 -9.73 27.36
CA ILE A 1 -8.14 -8.63 26.54
C ILE A 1 -7.04 -8.27 25.56
N GLU A 2 -7.15 -8.71 24.31
CA GLU A 2 -6.20 -8.30 23.26
C GLU A 2 -6.47 -6.85 22.92
N THR A 3 -5.58 -5.96 23.32
CA THR A 3 -5.54 -4.58 22.82
C THR A 3 -5.25 -4.63 21.33
N SER A 4 -6.20 -4.19 20.51
CA SER A 4 -5.99 -3.99 19.07
C SER A 4 -4.81 -3.02 18.90
N LEU A 5 -3.73 -3.49 18.25
CA LEU A 5 -2.56 -2.69 17.96
C LEU A 5 -2.90 -1.72 16.82
N VAL A 6 -3.46 -0.57 17.14
CA VAL A 6 -3.72 0.49 16.17
C VAL A 6 -2.42 1.27 15.95
N LEU A 7 -1.67 0.88 14.91
CA LEU A 7 -0.38 1.49 14.56
C LEU A 7 -0.50 2.80 13.77
N VAL A 8 -1.69 3.10 13.23
CA VAL A 8 -1.92 4.20 12.28
C VAL A 8 -2.99 5.17 12.80
N SER A 9 -2.82 6.46 12.51
CA SER A 9 -3.74 7.51 12.94
C SER A 9 -5.17 7.29 12.43
N GLU A 10 -6.18 7.85 13.11
CA GLU A 10 -7.58 7.76 12.67
C GLU A 10 -7.79 8.31 11.25
N GLU A 11 -7.10 9.40 10.93
CA GLU A 11 -7.14 10.02 9.61
C GLU A 11 -6.68 9.05 8.52
N GLN A 12 -5.53 8.39 8.71
CA GLN A 12 -5.03 7.39 7.76
C GLN A 12 -6.00 6.23 7.56
N GLN A 13 -6.69 5.81 8.62
CA GLN A 13 -7.71 4.77 8.51
C GLN A 13 -8.94 5.25 7.72
N ILE A 14 -9.35 6.50 7.88
CA ILE A 14 -10.44 7.10 7.08
C ILE A 14 -10.07 7.06 5.60
N TRP A 15 -8.86 7.51 5.25
CA TRP A 15 -8.40 7.51 3.87
C TRP A 15 -8.33 6.10 3.28
N PHE A 16 -7.80 5.13 4.03
CA PHE A 16 -7.75 3.73 3.57
C PHE A 16 -9.15 3.11 3.38
N ARG A 17 -10.11 3.48 4.23
CA ARG A 17 -11.52 3.04 4.09
C ARG A 17 -12.21 3.62 2.86
N LYS A 18 -11.67 4.69 2.27
CA LYS A 18 -12.18 5.38 1.09
C LYS A 18 -11.28 5.20 -0.14
N ARG A 19 -10.40 4.19 -0.12
CA ARG A 19 -9.40 3.94 -1.17
C ARG A 19 -10.00 3.85 -2.59
N GLU A 20 -11.26 3.44 -2.70
CA GLU A 20 -12.04 3.36 -3.93
C GLU A 20 -12.39 4.74 -4.54
N GLU A 21 -12.39 5.80 -3.72
CA GLU A 21 -12.67 7.17 -4.19
C GLU A 21 -11.49 7.74 -5.00
N PHE A 22 -10.27 7.27 -4.73
CA PHE A 22 -9.05 7.73 -5.39
C PHE A 22 -8.90 7.18 -6.81
N ASP A 23 -8.13 7.90 -7.63
CA ASP A 23 -7.79 7.43 -8.98
C ASP A 23 -6.76 6.30 -8.93
N LEU A 24 -5.72 6.47 -8.11
CA LEU A 24 -4.61 5.55 -7.98
C LEU A 24 -4.32 5.24 -6.51
N VAL A 25 -3.97 3.97 -6.25
CA VAL A 25 -3.41 3.50 -4.98
C VAL A 25 -1.98 3.06 -5.25
N VAL A 26 -1.05 3.57 -4.45
CA VAL A 26 0.39 3.32 -4.64
C VAL A 26 0.97 2.74 -3.35
N TYR A 27 1.66 1.61 -3.48
CA TYR A 27 2.53 1.07 -2.44
C TYR A 27 3.87 1.78 -2.46
N VAL A 28 4.31 2.18 -1.29
CA VAL A 28 5.58 2.87 -1.09
C VAL A 28 6.37 2.13 -0.02
N SER A 29 7.61 1.78 -0.34
CA SER A 29 8.62 1.39 0.65
C SER A 29 9.63 2.52 0.84
N GLN A 30 10.59 2.36 1.75
CA GLN A 30 11.61 3.38 1.98
C GLN A 30 12.48 3.61 0.73
N SER A 31 13.03 2.52 0.16
CA SER A 31 14.04 2.61 -0.91
C SER A 31 14.07 1.42 -1.89
N MET A 32 13.09 0.51 -1.87
CA MET A 32 13.17 -0.66 -2.76
C MET A 32 12.98 -0.26 -4.22
N HIS A 33 13.78 -0.85 -5.10
CA HIS A 33 13.73 -0.59 -6.53
C HIS A 33 12.92 -1.64 -7.28
N SER A 34 12.66 -2.79 -6.67
CA SER A 34 11.85 -3.85 -7.24
C SER A 34 11.17 -4.69 -6.16
N PHE A 35 10.09 -5.39 -6.53
CA PHE A 35 9.48 -6.42 -5.67
C PHE A 35 10.45 -7.57 -5.37
N SER A 36 11.45 -7.82 -6.22
CA SER A 36 12.49 -8.81 -5.98
C SER A 36 13.47 -8.41 -4.88
N ASP A 37 13.55 -7.12 -4.53
CA ASP A 37 14.40 -6.65 -3.43
C ASP A 37 13.75 -6.94 -2.06
N ALA A 38 12.46 -7.28 -2.05
CA ALA A 38 11.72 -7.58 -0.83
C ALA A 38 12.20 -8.89 -0.21
N GLY A 39 12.40 -8.89 1.12
CA GLY A 39 12.48 -10.13 1.87
C GLY A 39 11.21 -10.97 1.70
N SER A 40 11.30 -12.28 1.92
CA SER A 40 10.16 -13.20 1.73
C SER A 40 8.90 -12.79 2.51
N GLN A 41 9.07 -12.28 3.72
CA GLN A 41 7.96 -11.80 4.56
C GLN A 41 7.30 -10.53 4.01
N GLU A 42 8.12 -9.55 3.60
CA GLU A 42 7.63 -8.29 3.04
C GLU A 42 6.92 -8.52 1.71
N ARG A 43 7.47 -9.39 0.87
CA ARG A 43 6.84 -9.82 -0.38
C ARG A 43 5.46 -10.43 -0.13
N SER A 44 5.36 -11.40 0.77
CA SER A 44 4.07 -12.00 1.13
C SER A 44 3.08 -10.96 1.68
N ALA A 45 3.55 -10.00 2.49
CA ALA A 45 2.69 -8.95 3.01
C ALA A 45 2.11 -8.06 1.89
N LEU A 46 2.93 -7.65 0.92
CA LEU A 46 2.49 -6.85 -0.22
C LEU A 46 1.58 -7.64 -1.17
N GLU A 47 1.88 -8.92 -1.42
CA GLU A 47 1.03 -9.81 -2.23
C GLU A 47 -0.34 -10.03 -1.56
N ASN A 48 -0.38 -10.21 -0.24
CA ASN A 48 -1.61 -10.32 0.54
C ASN A 48 -2.42 -9.02 0.50
N LEU A 49 -1.75 -7.87 0.65
CA LEU A 49 -2.40 -6.57 0.54
C LEU A 49 -3.02 -6.38 -0.84
N ASN A 50 -2.25 -6.63 -1.90
CA ASN A 50 -2.72 -6.53 -3.28
C ASN A 50 -3.88 -7.47 -3.59
N SER A 51 -3.86 -8.68 -3.03
CA SER A 51 -4.95 -9.63 -3.19
C SER A 51 -6.21 -9.15 -2.48
N SER A 52 -6.08 -8.70 -1.22
CA SER A 52 -7.21 -8.29 -0.39
C SER A 52 -7.90 -6.99 -0.84
N ILE A 53 -7.16 -6.00 -1.36
CA ILE A 53 -7.75 -4.70 -1.73
C ILE A 53 -8.17 -4.59 -3.20
N TYR A 54 -7.72 -5.51 -4.05
CA TYR A 54 -7.98 -5.46 -5.50
C TYR A 54 -8.57 -6.75 -6.05
N HIS A 55 -7.94 -7.90 -5.81
CA HIS A 55 -8.37 -9.16 -6.43
C HIS A 55 -9.62 -9.76 -5.77
N TYR A 56 -9.77 -9.59 -4.46
CA TYR A 56 -10.84 -10.18 -3.66
C TYR A 56 -11.79 -9.13 -3.06
N GLU A 57 -11.62 -7.86 -3.42
CA GLU A 57 -12.49 -6.76 -2.97
C GLU A 57 -13.60 -6.51 -3.99
N TYR A 58 -14.84 -6.75 -3.58
CA TYR A 58 -16.02 -6.61 -4.42
C TYR A 58 -16.93 -5.45 -4.01
N GLU A 59 -16.83 -4.99 -2.76
CA GLU A 59 -17.64 -3.88 -2.25
C GLU A 59 -17.02 -2.53 -2.60
N LYS A 60 -15.68 -2.46 -2.57
CA LYS A 60 -14.90 -1.23 -2.78
C LYS A 60 -13.82 -1.40 -3.85
N PRO A 61 -14.19 -1.69 -5.11
CA PRO A 61 -13.23 -1.96 -6.17
C PRO A 61 -12.39 -0.71 -6.47
N LEU A 62 -11.08 -0.89 -6.62
CA LEU A 62 -10.20 0.18 -7.08
C LEU A 62 -10.40 0.41 -8.58
N LYS A 63 -10.22 1.66 -9.01
CA LYS A 63 -10.32 2.04 -10.44
C LYS A 63 -9.19 1.44 -11.30
N HIS A 64 -8.02 1.24 -10.70
CA HIS A 64 -6.84 0.67 -11.32
C HIS A 64 -6.14 -0.33 -10.38
N PRO A 65 -5.37 -1.29 -10.92
CA PRO A 65 -4.49 -2.12 -10.10
C PRO A 65 -3.55 -1.25 -9.26
N PRO A 66 -3.30 -1.59 -7.99
CA PRO A 66 -2.31 -0.90 -7.17
C PRO A 66 -0.93 -0.88 -7.83
N LEU A 67 -0.27 0.27 -7.77
CA LEU A 67 1.06 0.47 -8.34
C LEU A 67 2.14 0.42 -7.25
N PHE A 68 3.35 0.03 -7.62
CA PHE A 68 4.50 0.08 -6.72
C PHE A 68 5.44 1.21 -7.12
N LEU A 69 5.79 2.07 -6.17
CA LEU A 69 6.69 3.20 -6.41
C LEU A 69 8.15 2.73 -6.40
N ILE A 70 8.71 2.57 -7.60
CA ILE A 70 10.11 2.18 -7.80
C ILE A 70 11.06 3.21 -7.19
N GLY A 71 12.00 2.74 -6.36
CA GLY A 71 12.95 3.58 -5.63
C GLY A 71 12.37 4.14 -4.33
N GLY A 72 11.11 3.82 -4.01
CA GLY A 72 10.47 4.17 -2.76
C GLY A 72 10.31 5.66 -2.53
N PHE A 73 10.04 5.99 -1.27
CA PHE A 73 9.86 7.36 -0.82
C PHE A 73 11.12 8.21 -0.97
N ASP A 74 12.31 7.61 -0.85
CA ASP A 74 13.57 8.32 -0.97
C ASP A 74 13.86 8.79 -2.41
N ALA A 75 13.55 7.96 -3.41
CA ALA A 75 13.62 8.41 -4.80
C ALA A 75 12.59 9.50 -5.08
N TRP A 76 11.35 9.34 -4.61
CA TRP A 76 10.30 10.34 -4.81
C TRP A 76 10.65 11.70 -4.22
N LYS A 77 11.09 11.77 -2.97
CA LYS A 77 11.56 13.02 -2.35
C LYS A 77 12.69 13.67 -3.14
N ARG A 78 13.62 12.88 -3.69
CA ARG A 78 14.74 13.41 -4.48
C ARG A 78 14.26 14.04 -5.79
N GLU A 79 13.30 13.41 -6.48
CA GLU A 79 12.82 13.88 -7.79
C GLU A 79 11.74 14.97 -7.68
N VAL A 80 10.91 14.96 -6.62
CA VAL A 80 9.70 15.79 -6.51
C VAL A 80 9.70 16.73 -5.31
N GLY A 81 10.21 16.32 -4.14
CA GLY A 81 10.26 17.11 -2.89
C GLY A 81 9.64 16.43 -1.68
#